data_AF-A0A2L2YA38-F1
#
_entry.id   AF-A0A2L2YA38-F1
#
_cell.length_a   1.000
_cell.length_b   1.000
_cell.length_c   1.000
_cell.angle_alpha   90.00
_cell.angle_beta   90.00
_cell.angle_gamma   90.00
#
_symmetry.space_group_name_H-M   'P 1'
#
loop_
_entity.id
_entity.type
_entity.pdbx_description
1 polymer ?
#
loop_
_entity_poly.entity_id
_entity_poly.type
_entity_poly.pdbx_seq_one_letter_code
_entity_poly.pdbx_strand_id
1 'polypeptide(L)'
;IDELKDVVTIKIKSQVLFMTSLPISAHLPMNAEKEFILQPEQLPSLVNPIEDKLGSDTSLQPNVNIVLYIPSRHQSLLRISDSEGKALPSNAFLLPQWGGFMIYNPSLPENSSLPYTLHIDMSSVMNVFLSQFRLLLGLLNVGDLNNESFLELTGPIIREWEKDFLLRKNVQEQISSSMSSLSSLSHLLRKIRNIVIHDDIGQKVQFALSSTKESLQLLHHGYLKEGYKAAQVAFIDSDEAFYDPSLLRLLYFPEDQKYAIYIPLFLPISIPVLMSLTYLWKFWNELKHKSKHD
;
A
#
# COMPACT_ATOMS: atom_id res chain seq x y z
N ILE A 1 14.56 3.92 -14.05
CA ILE A 1 13.43 4.72 -13.51
C ILE A 1 12.66 5.36 -14.65
N ASP A 2 13.32 6.11 -15.54
CA ASP A 2 12.65 6.71 -16.71
C ASP A 2 11.95 5.69 -17.61
N GLU A 3 12.54 4.51 -17.77
CA GLU A 3 11.95 3.39 -18.54
C GLU A 3 10.61 2.89 -17.98
N LEU A 4 10.35 3.09 -16.68
CA LEU A 4 9.12 2.65 -16.00
C LEU A 4 8.08 3.76 -15.85
N LYS A 5 8.35 4.97 -16.34
CA LYS A 5 7.48 6.14 -16.14
C LYS A 5 6.06 5.92 -16.65
N ASP A 6 5.91 5.11 -17.71
CA ASP A 6 4.61 4.78 -18.30
C ASP A 6 3.82 3.74 -17.47
N VAL A 7 4.50 3.02 -16.58
CA VAL A 7 3.91 1.93 -15.79
C VAL A 7 3.68 2.35 -14.34
N VAL A 8 4.64 3.04 -13.71
CA VAL A 8 4.60 3.40 -12.28
C VAL A 8 5.12 4.81 -12.06
N THR A 9 4.41 5.57 -11.21
CA THR A 9 4.90 6.83 -10.66
C THR A 9 5.75 6.56 -9.44
N ILE A 10 7.07 6.70 -9.58
CA ILE A 10 8.03 6.46 -8.48
C ILE A 10 8.42 7.80 -7.86
N LYS A 11 8.28 7.91 -6.53
CA LYS A 11 8.80 9.02 -5.74
C LYS A 11 9.96 8.51 -4.89
N ILE A 12 11.12 9.16 -4.98
CA ILE A 12 12.33 8.73 -4.28
C ILE A 12 12.62 9.73 -3.15
N LYS A 13 12.75 9.19 -1.94
CA LYS A 13 13.29 9.90 -0.77
C LYS A 13 14.62 9.24 -0.42
N SER A 14 15.62 10.04 -0.10
CA SER A 14 16.94 9.56 0.32
C SER A 14 17.31 10.17 1.66
N GLN A 15 17.83 9.37 2.57
CA GLN A 15 18.27 9.79 3.89
C GLN A 15 19.56 9.05 4.27
N VAL A 16 20.46 9.75 4.95
CA VAL A 16 21.67 9.15 5.51
C VAL A 16 21.57 9.21 7.02
N LEU A 17 21.65 8.05 7.67
CA LEU A 17 21.60 7.91 9.12
C LEU A 17 22.99 7.56 9.66
N PHE A 18 23.49 8.38 10.57
CA PHE A 18 24.76 8.13 11.25
C PHE A 18 24.52 7.46 12.60
N MET A 19 25.52 6.69 13.07
CA MET A 19 25.54 6.07 14.40
C MET A 19 24.31 5.19 14.68
N THR A 20 23.88 4.41 13.68
CA THR A 20 22.84 3.39 13.85
C THR A 20 23.49 2.07 14.26
N SER A 21 23.31 1.71 15.52
CA SER A 21 23.68 0.40 16.04
C SER A 21 22.59 -0.60 15.68
N LEU A 22 22.96 -1.65 14.96
CA LEU A 22 22.09 -2.80 14.77
C LEU A 22 22.37 -3.83 15.89
N PRO A 23 21.33 -4.50 16.42
CA PRO A 23 21.48 -5.56 17.42
C PRO A 23 22.04 -6.82 16.76
N ILE A 24 23.32 -6.77 16.40
CA ILE A 24 24.00 -7.85 15.70
C ILE A 24 24.58 -8.80 16.75
N SER A 25 23.86 -9.88 17.03
CA SER A 25 24.38 -11.05 17.75
C SER A 25 25.15 -11.95 16.79
N ALA A 26 26.20 -11.42 16.16
CA ALA A 26 27.00 -12.22 15.25
C ALA A 26 27.83 -13.22 16.06
N HIS A 27 27.59 -14.51 15.82
CA HIS A 27 28.43 -15.57 16.36
C HIS A 27 29.77 -15.53 15.62
N LEU A 28 30.87 -15.27 16.33
CA LEU A 28 32.21 -15.49 15.80
C LEU A 28 32.38 -17.01 15.58
N PRO A 29 32.47 -17.50 14.32
CA PRO A 29 32.84 -18.89 14.12
C PRO A 29 34.26 -19.10 14.67
N MET A 30 34.51 -20.20 15.37
CA MET A 30 35.81 -20.50 15.99
C MET A 30 36.98 -20.73 14.99
N ASN A 31 36.79 -20.46 13.70
CA ASN A 31 37.81 -20.63 12.66
C ASN A 31 38.35 -19.28 12.19
N ALA A 32 39.41 -18.82 12.87
CA ALA A 32 40.57 -18.03 12.42
C ALA A 32 40.43 -16.79 11.53
N GLU A 33 39.26 -16.40 11.02
CA GLU A 33 39.05 -15.13 10.30
C GLU A 33 38.07 -14.27 11.08
N LYS A 34 38.36 -12.96 11.21
CA LYS A 34 37.54 -11.97 11.95
C LYS A 34 36.23 -11.67 11.20
N GLU A 35 35.49 -12.69 10.76
CA GLU A 35 34.25 -12.54 10.01
C GLU A 35 33.04 -12.77 10.91
N PHE A 36 32.11 -11.83 10.89
CA PHE A 36 30.87 -11.88 11.65
C PHE A 36 29.77 -12.46 10.75
N ILE A 37 29.23 -13.62 11.10
CA ILE A 37 28.20 -14.29 10.28
C ILE A 37 26.80 -13.95 10.81
N LEU A 38 25.94 -13.49 9.89
CA LEU A 38 24.52 -13.24 10.12
C LEU A 38 23.70 -14.38 9.52
N GLN A 39 22.93 -15.05 10.38
CA GLN A 39 22.03 -16.13 9.96
C GLN A 39 20.70 -15.58 9.45
N PRO A 40 20.02 -16.28 8.52
CA PRO A 40 18.74 -15.86 7.94
C PRO A 40 17.68 -15.50 8.99
N GLU A 41 17.64 -16.23 10.12
CA GLU A 41 16.64 -16.05 11.18
C GLU A 41 16.80 -14.70 11.91
N GLN A 42 17.99 -14.12 11.89
CA GLN A 42 18.29 -12.84 12.53
C GLN A 42 18.00 -11.64 11.62
N LEU A 43 17.92 -11.85 10.30
CA LEU A 43 17.78 -10.76 9.32
C LEU A 43 16.52 -9.89 9.51
N PRO A 44 15.32 -10.43 9.81
CA PRO A 44 14.13 -9.61 10.03
C PRO A 44 14.29 -8.65 11.22
N SER A 45 15.02 -9.06 12.26
CA SER A 45 15.22 -8.24 13.47
C SER A 45 16.12 -7.00 13.24
N LEU A 46 16.88 -6.98 12.15
CA LEU A 46 17.75 -5.86 11.79
C LEU A 46 16.98 -4.64 11.27
N VAL A 47 15.72 -4.83 10.88
CA VAL A 47 14.88 -3.76 10.33
C VAL A 47 14.33 -2.84 11.41
N ASN A 48 13.93 -3.38 12.57
CA ASN A 48 13.23 -2.63 13.61
C ASN A 48 13.97 -1.34 14.04
N PRO A 49 15.29 -1.36 14.34
CA PRO A 49 16.00 -0.14 14.76
C PRO A 49 16.09 0.92 13.66
N ILE A 50 15.92 0.52 12.40
CA ILE A 50 15.93 1.41 11.25
C ILE A 50 14.54 2.01 11.07
N GLU A 51 13.47 1.22 11.20
CA GLU A 51 12.09 1.73 11.16
C GLU A 51 11.85 2.82 12.21
N ASP A 52 12.33 2.59 13.43
CA ASP A 52 12.25 3.58 14.51
C ASP A 52 12.91 4.92 14.14
N LYS A 53 13.95 4.88 13.29
CA LYS A 53 14.72 6.07 12.86
C LYS A 53 14.24 6.67 11.53
N LEU A 54 13.58 5.90 10.68
CA LEU A 54 13.05 6.36 9.38
C LEU A 54 11.89 7.35 9.54
N GLY A 55 11.32 7.45 10.75
CA GLY A 55 10.22 8.36 11.05
C GLY A 55 8.89 7.82 10.52
N SER A 56 7.82 8.07 11.26
CA SER A 56 6.47 7.61 10.92
C SER A 56 5.85 8.48 9.80
N ASP A 57 6.44 8.48 8.62
CA ASP A 57 5.76 8.99 7.43
C ASP A 57 4.71 7.93 7.01
N THR A 58 3.52 8.00 7.60
CA THR A 58 2.37 7.18 7.22
C THR A 58 1.87 7.63 5.85
N SER A 59 2.52 7.15 4.80
CA SER A 59 2.02 7.27 3.44
C SER A 59 0.84 6.30 3.25
N LEU A 60 -0.23 6.77 2.61
CA LEU A 60 -1.30 5.89 2.12
C LEU A 60 -0.84 5.07 0.89
N GLN A 61 0.34 5.38 0.34
CA GLN A 61 0.92 4.68 -0.80
C GLN A 61 1.89 3.60 -0.33
N PRO A 62 2.00 2.47 -1.07
CA PRO A 62 2.97 1.43 -0.74
C PRO A 62 4.39 1.99 -0.83
N ASN A 63 5.16 1.80 0.23
CA ASN A 63 6.55 2.23 0.32
C ASN A 63 7.48 1.01 0.24
N VAL A 64 8.62 1.18 -0.43
CA VAL A 64 9.68 0.18 -0.50
C VAL A 64 10.96 0.80 0.06
N ASN A 65 11.54 0.16 1.08
CA ASN A 65 12.76 0.60 1.73
C ASN A 65 13.96 -0.12 1.12
N ILE A 66 14.95 0.63 0.64
CA ILE A 66 16.21 0.07 0.15
C ILE A 66 17.33 0.64 1.01
N VAL A 67 18.00 -0.21 1.77
CA VAL A 67 18.97 0.19 2.79
C VAL A 67 20.37 -0.33 2.46
N LEU A 68 21.33 0.60 2.49
CA LEU A 68 22.75 0.29 2.53
C LEU A 68 23.24 0.44 3.98
N TYR A 69 23.65 -0.67 4.59
CA TYR A 69 24.25 -0.66 5.91
C TYR A 69 25.77 -0.78 5.82
N ILE A 70 26.46 0.11 6.54
CA ILE A 70 27.92 0.10 6.64
C ILE A 70 28.27 -0.15 8.11
N PRO A 71 28.89 -1.29 8.44
CA PRO A 71 29.23 -1.61 9.82
C PRO A 71 30.31 -0.70 10.40
N SER A 72 30.31 -0.62 11.73
CA SER A 72 31.40 -0.01 12.48
C SER A 72 32.69 -0.82 12.33
N ARG A 73 33.86 -0.18 12.55
CA ARG A 73 35.17 -0.86 12.44
C ARG A 73 35.28 -2.13 13.30
N HIS A 74 34.68 -2.11 14.48
CA HIS A 74 34.70 -3.23 15.42
C HIS A 74 33.82 -4.42 14.95
N GLN A 75 32.87 -4.15 14.07
CA GLN A 75 31.95 -5.13 13.48
C GLN A 75 32.20 -5.28 11.98
N SER A 76 33.39 -4.89 11.49
CA SER A 76 33.74 -4.97 10.08
C SER A 76 33.81 -6.44 9.66
N LEU A 77 33.47 -6.74 8.39
CA LEU A 77 33.36 -8.09 7.82
C LEU A 77 32.11 -8.86 8.27
N LEU A 78 30.94 -8.20 8.17
CA LEU A 78 29.65 -8.88 8.33
C LEU A 78 29.26 -9.60 7.04
N ARG A 79 29.08 -10.92 7.11
CA ARG A 79 28.61 -11.73 5.99
C ARG A 79 27.29 -12.40 6.33
N ILE A 80 26.35 -12.35 5.39
CA ILE A 80 25.10 -13.10 5.49
C ILE A 80 25.33 -14.51 4.96
N SER A 81 24.91 -15.51 5.73
CA SER A 81 24.87 -16.91 5.28
C SER A 81 23.48 -17.31 4.80
N ASP A 82 23.44 -18.21 3.83
CA ASP A 82 22.23 -18.96 3.47
C ASP A 82 21.93 -20.04 4.51
N SER A 83 20.75 -20.66 4.42
CA SER A 83 20.30 -21.83 5.18
C SER A 83 21.29 -23.01 5.17
N GLU A 84 22.13 -23.12 4.12
CA GLU A 84 23.22 -24.11 4.02
C GLU A 84 24.54 -23.65 4.68
N GLY A 85 24.58 -22.48 5.31
CA GLY A 85 25.77 -21.90 5.95
C GLY A 85 26.80 -21.30 4.97
N LYS A 86 26.49 -21.23 3.68
CA LYS A 86 27.35 -20.60 2.66
C LYS A 86 27.17 -19.08 2.66
N ALA A 87 28.27 -18.34 2.55
CA ALA A 87 28.21 -16.88 2.45
C ALA A 87 27.56 -16.43 1.13
N LEU A 88 26.64 -15.48 1.21
CA LEU A 88 25.98 -14.89 0.04
C LEU A 88 26.95 -13.97 -0.73
N PRO A 89 27.05 -14.09 -2.06
CA PRO A 89 28.00 -13.31 -2.86
C PRO A 89 27.67 -11.81 -2.89
N SER A 90 26.38 -11.46 -2.85
CA SER A 90 25.91 -10.07 -2.86
C SER A 90 25.85 -9.41 -1.49
N ASN A 91 25.99 -10.20 -0.41
CA ASN A 91 25.81 -9.78 0.98
C ASN A 91 24.55 -8.91 1.19
N ALA A 92 23.45 -9.34 0.58
CA ALA A 92 22.20 -8.61 0.53
C ALA A 92 21.02 -9.57 0.63
N PHE A 93 19.92 -9.10 1.22
CA PHE A 93 18.68 -9.86 1.37
C PHE A 93 17.47 -9.00 1.07
N LEU A 94 16.36 -9.66 0.76
CA LEU A 94 15.08 -9.03 0.48
C LEU A 94 14.07 -9.45 1.55
N LEU A 95 13.36 -8.49 2.11
CA LEU A 95 12.22 -8.74 2.99
C LEU A 95 10.93 -8.43 2.23
N PRO A 96 10.03 -9.43 2.06
CA PRO A 96 8.73 -9.20 1.45
C PRO A 96 7.99 -8.05 2.13
N GLN A 97 7.33 -7.20 1.34
CA GLN A 97 6.55 -6.03 1.79
C GLN A 97 7.33 -4.90 2.47
N TRP A 98 8.62 -5.10 2.78
CA TRP A 98 9.46 -4.05 3.36
C TRP A 98 10.45 -3.48 2.34
N GLY A 99 11.21 -4.36 1.68
CA GLY A 99 12.14 -3.97 0.62
C GLY A 99 13.48 -4.71 0.67
N GLY A 100 14.56 -4.01 0.35
CA GLY A 100 15.90 -4.56 0.17
C GLY A 100 16.91 -4.06 1.19
N PHE A 101 17.82 -4.95 1.58
CA PHE A 101 18.90 -4.63 2.52
C PHE A 101 20.23 -5.13 1.96
N MET A 102 21.27 -4.30 2.02
CA MET A 102 22.63 -4.68 1.63
C MET A 102 23.62 -4.25 2.70
N ILE A 103 24.51 -5.17 3.07
CA ILE A 103 25.62 -4.89 3.98
C ILE A 103 26.88 -4.66 3.14
N TYR A 104 27.40 -3.43 3.19
CA TYR A 104 28.63 -3.06 2.49
C TYR A 104 29.80 -3.04 3.47
N ASN A 105 30.71 -4.00 3.33
CA ASN A 105 31.92 -4.08 4.13
C ASN A 105 33.04 -3.25 3.50
N PRO A 106 33.43 -2.11 4.08
CA PRO A 106 34.51 -1.29 3.55
C PRO A 106 35.87 -1.95 3.80
N SER A 107 36.73 -2.00 2.77
CA SER A 107 38.13 -2.38 2.94
C SER A 107 38.90 -1.23 3.61
N LEU A 108 38.96 -1.26 4.94
CA LEU A 108 39.66 -0.25 5.73
C LEU A 108 41.10 -0.71 6.03
N PRO A 109 42.13 0.10 5.75
CA PRO A 109 43.48 -0.18 6.22
C PRO A 109 43.50 -0.11 7.75
N GLU A 110 44.08 -1.11 8.42
CA GLU A 110 44.14 -1.20 9.89
C GLU A 110 44.78 0.04 10.55
N ASN A 111 45.65 0.75 9.82
CA ASN A 111 46.39 1.93 10.29
C ASN A 111 45.75 3.28 9.90
N SER A 112 44.51 3.31 9.41
CA SER A 112 43.86 4.55 8.99
C SER A 112 43.38 5.40 10.18
N SER A 113 43.89 6.62 10.33
CA SER A 113 43.39 7.61 11.30
C SER A 113 42.00 8.11 10.90
N LEU A 114 41.13 8.35 11.89
CA LEU A 114 39.84 9.00 11.68
C LEU A 114 40.02 10.52 11.57
N PRO A 115 39.26 11.25 10.72
CA PRO A 115 38.21 10.75 9.81
C PRO A 115 38.79 10.15 8.51
N TYR A 116 38.20 9.04 8.05
CA TYR A 116 38.55 8.39 6.79
C TYR A 116 37.43 8.60 5.76
N THR A 117 37.77 9.07 4.57
CA THR A 117 36.80 9.21 3.47
C THR A 117 36.59 7.84 2.83
N LEU A 118 35.39 7.29 3.00
CA LEU A 118 35.02 6.02 2.40
C LEU A 118 34.51 6.24 0.97
N HIS A 119 35.21 5.65 0.00
CA HIS A 119 34.69 5.54 -1.36
C HIS A 119 33.85 4.25 -1.47
N ILE A 120 32.55 4.43 -1.66
CA ILE A 120 31.61 3.32 -1.87
C ILE A 120 31.51 3.10 -3.38
N ASP A 121 31.68 1.84 -3.81
CA ASP A 121 31.38 1.45 -5.18
C ASP A 121 29.85 1.44 -5.40
N MET A 122 29.34 2.62 -5.76
CA MET A 122 27.91 2.80 -6.02
C MET A 122 27.43 1.99 -7.23
N SER A 123 28.30 1.63 -8.17
CA SER A 123 27.90 0.79 -9.32
C SER A 123 27.54 -0.61 -8.86
N SER A 124 28.37 -1.22 -8.00
CA SER A 124 28.05 -2.53 -7.40
C SER A 124 26.81 -2.47 -6.51
N VAL A 125 26.69 -1.44 -5.66
CA VAL A 125 25.53 -1.27 -4.78
C VAL A 125 24.24 -1.12 -5.59
N MET A 126 24.26 -0.27 -6.62
CA MET A 126 23.08 -0.04 -7.45
C MET A 126 22.69 -1.28 -8.26
N ASN A 127 23.63 -2.11 -8.69
CA ASN A 127 23.30 -3.38 -9.35
C ASN A 127 22.50 -4.31 -8.43
N VAL A 128 22.89 -4.41 -7.16
CA VAL A 128 22.14 -5.18 -6.16
C VAL A 128 20.76 -4.58 -5.92
N PHE A 129 20.68 -3.26 -5.72
CA PHE A 129 19.42 -2.56 -5.46
C PHE A 129 18.43 -2.66 -6.61
N LEU A 130 18.91 -2.52 -7.85
CA LEU A 130 18.06 -2.69 -9.02
C LEU A 130 17.59 -4.14 -9.18
N SER A 131 18.44 -5.12 -8.86
CA SER A 131 18.05 -6.54 -8.85
C SER A 131 16.98 -6.83 -7.80
N GLN A 132 17.14 -6.30 -6.58
CA GLN A 132 16.12 -6.37 -5.53
C GLN A 132 14.82 -5.69 -5.93
N PHE A 133 14.90 -4.51 -6.54
CA PHE A 133 13.73 -3.77 -7.02
C PHE A 133 12.97 -4.53 -8.11
N ARG A 134 13.66 -5.19 -9.05
CA ARG A 134 13.04 -6.06 -10.06
C ARG A 134 12.24 -7.19 -9.40
N LEU A 135 12.83 -7.86 -8.41
CA LEU A 135 12.15 -8.92 -7.66
C LEU A 135 10.90 -8.41 -6.95
N LEU A 136 10.96 -7.21 -6.35
CA LEU A 136 9.80 -6.57 -5.71
C LEU A 136 8.69 -6.19 -6.70
N LEU A 137 9.04 -5.83 -7.93
CA LEU A 137 8.06 -5.63 -9.02
C LEU A 137 7.42 -6.95 -9.48
N GLY A 138 7.92 -8.09 -9.01
CA GLY A 138 7.51 -9.42 -9.47
C GLY A 138 8.12 -9.82 -10.80
N LEU A 139 9.21 -9.17 -11.21
CA LEU A 139 10.01 -9.58 -12.36
C LEU A 139 11.01 -10.63 -11.88
N LEU A 140 10.86 -11.86 -12.38
CA LEU A 140 11.80 -12.94 -12.08
C LEU A 140 13.13 -12.68 -12.76
N ASN A 141 14.23 -13.03 -12.09
CA ASN A 141 15.53 -13.12 -12.73
C ASN A 141 15.57 -14.45 -13.49
N VAL A 142 15.90 -14.38 -14.78
CA VAL A 142 15.86 -15.54 -15.71
C VAL A 142 16.77 -16.69 -15.25
N GLY A 143 17.70 -16.46 -14.31
CA GLY A 143 18.55 -17.49 -13.71
C GLY A 143 17.81 -18.59 -12.93
N ASP A 144 16.57 -18.37 -12.50
CA ASP A 144 15.75 -19.43 -11.86
C ASP A 144 15.11 -20.39 -12.88
N LEU A 145 15.18 -20.07 -14.16
CA LEU A 145 14.70 -20.93 -15.24
C LEU A 145 15.87 -21.80 -15.72
N ASN A 146 16.05 -22.96 -15.09
CA ASN A 146 17.04 -24.01 -15.39
C ASN A 146 16.91 -24.65 -16.80
N ASN A 147 16.44 -23.92 -17.81
CA ASN A 147 16.32 -24.40 -19.17
C ASN A 147 17.37 -23.72 -20.06
N GLU A 148 18.28 -24.52 -20.60
CA GLU A 148 19.46 -24.17 -21.42
C GLU A 148 19.22 -23.37 -22.71
N SER A 149 18.01 -22.82 -22.92
CA SER A 149 17.59 -22.16 -24.14
C SER A 149 17.32 -20.66 -24.01
N PHE A 150 17.54 -20.06 -22.83
CA PHE A 150 17.36 -18.62 -22.63
C PHE A 150 18.70 -17.88 -22.61
N LEU A 151 18.81 -16.83 -23.44
CA LEU A 151 19.92 -15.89 -23.37
C LEU A 151 19.86 -15.17 -22.02
N GLU A 152 20.84 -15.45 -21.16
CA GLU A 152 21.06 -14.69 -19.94
C GLU A 152 21.54 -13.28 -20.30
N LEU A 153 20.59 -12.37 -20.50
CA LEU A 153 20.90 -10.97 -20.68
C LEU A 153 21.27 -10.41 -19.31
N THR A 154 22.57 -10.30 -19.08
CA THR A 154 23.17 -9.73 -17.87
C THR A 154 22.89 -8.23 -17.80
N GLY A 155 22.20 -7.79 -16.75
CA GLY A 155 22.00 -6.37 -16.47
C GLY A 155 20.66 -6.04 -15.80
N PRO A 156 20.60 -4.99 -14.97
CA PRO A 156 19.39 -4.60 -14.25
C PRO A 156 18.35 -3.86 -15.11
N ILE A 157 18.61 -3.63 -16.40
CA ILE A 157 17.77 -2.84 -17.31
C ILE A 157 16.44 -3.55 -17.59
N ILE A 158 15.34 -2.79 -17.54
CA ILE A 158 13.99 -3.35 -17.69
C ILE A 158 13.66 -3.45 -19.18
N ARG A 159 13.26 -4.65 -19.61
CA ARG A 159 13.02 -4.95 -21.03
C ARG A 159 11.60 -4.56 -21.45
N GLU A 160 11.39 -4.36 -22.74
CA GLU A 160 10.06 -4.04 -23.29
C GLU A 160 9.00 -5.09 -22.93
N TRP A 161 9.34 -6.38 -23.04
CA TRP A 161 8.41 -7.46 -22.68
C TRP A 161 8.12 -7.51 -21.17
N GLU A 162 9.09 -7.13 -20.32
CA GLU A 162 8.89 -7.02 -18.87
C GLU A 162 7.92 -5.88 -18.55
N LYS A 163 8.01 -4.76 -19.29
CA LYS A 163 7.04 -3.67 -19.20
C LYS A 163 5.64 -4.12 -19.64
N ASP A 164 5.54 -4.84 -20.75
CA ASP A 164 4.25 -5.38 -21.21
C ASP A 164 3.66 -6.36 -20.20
N PHE A 165 4.49 -7.19 -19.56
CA PHE A 165 4.07 -8.07 -18.47
C PHE A 165 3.51 -7.27 -17.28
N LEU A 166 4.23 -6.23 -16.83
CA LEU A 166 3.77 -5.37 -15.74
C LEU A 166 2.46 -4.65 -16.09
N LEU A 167 2.33 -4.14 -17.31
CA LEU A 167 1.09 -3.51 -17.78
C LEU A 167 -0.08 -4.50 -17.73
N ARG A 168 0.10 -5.72 -18.26
CA ARG A 168 -0.94 -6.76 -18.24
C ARG A 168 -1.35 -7.15 -16.82
N LYS A 169 -0.37 -7.35 -15.93
CA LYS A 169 -0.60 -7.65 -14.52
C LYS A 169 -1.39 -6.53 -13.84
N ASN A 170 -0.94 -5.29 -13.98
CA ASN A 170 -1.59 -4.14 -13.37
C ASN A 170 -3.01 -3.94 -13.90
N VAL A 171 -3.23 -4.08 -15.21
CA VAL A 171 -4.56 -4.03 -15.83
C VAL A 171 -5.50 -5.05 -15.19
N GLN A 172 -5.04 -6.30 -15.05
CA GLN A 172 -5.85 -7.37 -14.48
C GLN A 172 -6.24 -7.04 -13.03
N GLU A 173 -5.28 -6.60 -12.21
CA GLU A 173 -5.50 -6.22 -10.81
C GLU A 173 -6.44 -5.00 -10.69
N GLN A 174 -6.24 -3.98 -11.52
CA GLN A 174 -7.04 -2.74 -11.55
C GLN A 174 -8.48 -2.99 -11.98
N ILE A 175 -8.70 -3.72 -13.08
CA ILE A 175 -10.05 -4.06 -13.56
C ILE A 175 -10.76 -4.95 -12.53
N SER A 176 -10.07 -5.96 -11.98
CA SER A 176 -10.64 -6.85 -10.98
C SER A 176 -11.05 -6.08 -9.72
N SER A 177 -10.19 -5.18 -9.24
CA SER A 177 -10.48 -4.31 -8.09
C SER A 177 -11.65 -3.37 -8.38
N SER A 178 -11.66 -2.72 -9.55
CA SER A 178 -12.73 -1.81 -9.95
C SER A 178 -14.08 -2.51 -10.05
N MET A 179 -14.13 -3.68 -10.69
CA MET A 179 -15.35 -4.50 -10.77
C MET A 179 -15.83 -4.95 -9.39
N SER A 180 -14.91 -5.33 -8.49
CA SER A 180 -15.22 -5.69 -7.11
C SER A 180 -15.80 -4.52 -6.31
N SER A 181 -15.18 -3.33 -6.40
CA SER A 181 -15.65 -2.10 -5.75
C SER A 181 -17.01 -1.67 -6.27
N LEU A 182 -17.23 -1.65 -7.59
CA LEU A 182 -18.52 -1.33 -8.20
C LEU A 182 -19.61 -2.34 -7.83
N SER A 183 -19.28 -3.63 -7.81
CA SER A 183 -20.20 -4.69 -7.38
C SER A 183 -20.58 -4.52 -5.91
N SER A 184 -19.59 -4.25 -5.05
CA SER A 184 -19.80 -4.01 -3.62
C SER A 184 -20.67 -2.78 -3.38
N LEU A 185 -20.41 -1.68 -4.10
CA LEU A 185 -21.22 -0.47 -4.05
C LEU A 185 -22.68 -0.74 -4.46
N SER A 186 -22.90 -1.48 -5.55
CA SER A 186 -24.24 -1.91 -5.98
C SER A 186 -24.97 -2.70 -4.89
N HIS A 187 -24.28 -3.62 -4.21
CA HIS A 187 -24.86 -4.38 -3.10
C HIS A 187 -25.20 -3.49 -1.91
N LEU A 188 -24.34 -2.53 -1.57
CA LEU A 188 -24.56 -1.57 -0.48
C LEU A 188 -25.79 -0.68 -0.75
N LEU A 189 -25.90 -0.14 -1.96
CA LEU A 189 -27.03 0.70 -2.38
C LEU A 189 -28.36 -0.05 -2.37
N ARG A 190 -28.37 -1.35 -2.69
CA ARG A 190 -29.58 -2.19 -2.59
C ARG A 190 -30.01 -2.45 -1.14
N LYS A 191 -29.06 -2.51 -0.21
CA LYS A 191 -29.32 -2.83 1.20
C LYS A 191 -29.82 -1.61 1.99
N ILE A 192 -29.32 -0.42 1.67
CA ILE A 192 -29.60 0.81 2.41
C ILE A 192 -30.44 1.75 1.51
N ARG A 193 -31.76 1.77 1.74
CA ARG A 193 -32.72 2.44 0.85
C ARG A 193 -32.64 3.98 0.84
N ASN A 194 -32.03 4.58 1.86
CA ASN A 194 -31.97 6.05 2.04
C ASN A 194 -30.56 6.61 1.84
N ILE A 195 -29.75 6.03 0.95
CA ILE A 195 -28.46 6.62 0.57
C ILE A 195 -28.69 7.81 -0.37
N VAL A 196 -28.25 8.99 0.07
CA VAL A 196 -28.14 10.17 -0.79
C VAL A 196 -26.79 10.09 -1.51
N ILE A 197 -26.84 9.91 -2.83
CA ILE A 197 -25.63 9.90 -3.68
C ILE A 197 -25.49 11.31 -4.24
N HIS A 198 -24.35 11.94 -3.98
CA HIS A 198 -24.00 13.23 -4.57
C HIS A 198 -23.70 13.07 -6.07
N ASP A 199 -23.98 14.10 -6.87
CA ASP A 199 -23.85 14.03 -8.33
C ASP A 199 -22.40 13.74 -8.78
N ASP A 200 -21.41 14.21 -8.04
CA ASP A 200 -19.98 13.93 -8.27
C ASP A 200 -19.63 12.45 -8.10
N ILE A 201 -20.13 11.80 -7.05
CA ILE A 201 -19.95 10.35 -6.82
C ILE A 201 -20.69 9.56 -7.90
N GLY A 202 -21.91 9.99 -8.27
CA GLY A 202 -22.66 9.39 -9.38
C GLY A 202 -21.90 9.43 -10.70
N GLN A 203 -21.26 10.56 -11.00
CA GLN A 203 -20.38 10.70 -12.18
C GLN A 203 -19.17 9.78 -12.10
N LYS A 204 -18.49 9.68 -10.93
CA LYS A 204 -17.36 8.76 -10.74
C LYS A 204 -17.73 7.31 -10.99
N VAL A 205 -18.87 6.85 -10.49
CA VAL A 205 -19.36 5.49 -10.76
C VAL A 205 -19.62 5.27 -12.25
N GLN A 206 -20.19 6.26 -12.94
CA GLN A 206 -20.43 6.20 -14.38
C GLN A 206 -19.13 6.18 -15.19
N PHE A 207 -18.16 7.03 -14.83
CA PHE A 207 -16.83 7.06 -15.45
C PHE A 207 -16.06 5.78 -15.19
N ALA A 208 -16.11 5.24 -13.98
CA ALA A 208 -15.50 3.95 -13.66
C ALA A 208 -16.08 2.81 -14.52
N LEU A 209 -17.40 2.75 -14.66
CA LEU A 209 -18.07 1.72 -15.47
C LEU A 209 -17.75 1.86 -16.97
N SER A 210 -17.79 3.08 -17.50
CA SER A 210 -17.47 3.33 -18.91
C SER A 210 -16.00 3.06 -19.22
N SER A 211 -15.08 3.52 -18.38
CA SER A 211 -13.64 3.29 -18.52
C SER A 211 -13.28 1.80 -18.38
N THR A 212 -13.97 1.05 -17.51
CA THR A 212 -13.79 -0.41 -17.41
C THR A 212 -14.16 -1.10 -18.73
N LYS A 213 -15.30 -0.71 -19.33
CA LYS A 213 -15.74 -1.27 -20.63
C LYS A 213 -14.78 -0.89 -21.75
N GLU A 214 -14.37 0.37 -21.80
CA GLU A 214 -13.40 0.86 -22.77
C GLU A 214 -12.07 0.12 -22.66
N SER A 215 -11.56 -0.05 -21.44
CA SER A 215 -10.34 -0.82 -21.19
C SER A 215 -10.43 -2.24 -21.75
N LEU A 216 -11.51 -2.97 -21.43
CA LEU A 216 -11.72 -4.33 -21.95
C LEU A 216 -11.78 -4.37 -23.47
N GLN A 217 -12.44 -3.39 -24.10
CA GLN A 217 -12.48 -3.27 -25.57
C GLN A 217 -11.10 -3.01 -26.16
N LEU A 218 -10.34 -2.07 -25.61
CA LEU A 218 -8.99 -1.74 -26.07
C LEU A 218 -8.05 -2.95 -25.95
N LEU A 219 -8.10 -3.66 -24.82
CA LEU A 219 -7.32 -4.87 -24.58
C LEU A 219 -7.69 -5.98 -25.57
N HIS A 220 -8.98 -6.15 -25.86
CA HIS A 220 -9.45 -7.11 -26.87
C HIS A 220 -8.88 -6.82 -28.26
N HIS A 221 -8.70 -5.55 -28.63
CA HIS A 221 -8.09 -5.14 -29.89
C HIS A 221 -6.56 -5.10 -29.87
N GLY A 222 -5.92 -5.44 -28.74
CA GLY A 222 -4.47 -5.46 -28.59
C GLY A 222 -3.83 -4.12 -28.21
N TYR A 223 -4.62 -3.07 -27.94
CA TYR A 223 -4.13 -1.75 -27.49
C TYR A 223 -3.82 -1.77 -25.99
N LEU A 224 -2.68 -2.36 -25.61
CA LEU A 224 -2.33 -2.61 -24.21
C LEU A 224 -2.13 -1.32 -23.40
N LYS A 225 -1.42 -0.33 -23.94
CA LYS A 225 -1.10 0.91 -23.21
C LYS A 225 -2.33 1.78 -22.98
N GLU A 226 -3.17 1.88 -24.00
CA GLU A 226 -4.44 2.60 -23.96
C GLU A 226 -5.42 1.89 -23.03
N GLY A 227 -5.50 0.56 -23.13
CA GLY A 227 -6.30 -0.28 -22.23
C GLY A 227 -5.85 -0.13 -20.77
N TYR A 228 -4.55 -0.04 -20.51
CA TYR A 228 -4.00 0.25 -19.18
C TYR A 228 -4.42 1.63 -18.65
N LYS A 229 -4.33 2.68 -19.45
CA LYS A 229 -4.76 4.02 -19.03
C LYS A 229 -6.25 4.04 -18.67
N ALA A 230 -7.09 3.40 -19.48
CA ALA A 230 -8.52 3.28 -19.19
C ALA A 230 -8.78 2.45 -17.92
N ALA A 231 -8.03 1.37 -17.69
CA ALA A 231 -8.11 0.58 -16.45
C ALA A 231 -7.71 1.39 -15.21
N GLN A 232 -6.68 2.23 -15.34
CA GLN A 232 -6.20 3.09 -14.26
C GLN A 232 -7.25 4.13 -13.87
N VAL A 233 -7.89 4.78 -14.85
CA VAL A 233 -9.01 5.70 -14.60
C VAL A 233 -10.16 4.97 -13.93
N ALA A 234 -10.53 3.79 -14.45
CA ALA A 234 -11.60 2.98 -13.86
C ALA A 234 -11.33 2.61 -12.40
N PHE A 235 -10.10 2.22 -12.09
CA PHE A 235 -9.68 1.91 -10.73
C PHE A 235 -9.80 3.12 -9.81
N ILE A 236 -9.18 4.26 -10.17
CA ILE A 236 -9.18 5.48 -9.35
C ILE A 236 -10.61 5.96 -9.07
N ASP A 237 -11.46 6.08 -10.10
CA ASP A 237 -12.83 6.57 -9.93
C ASP A 237 -13.69 5.59 -9.11
N SER A 238 -13.50 4.27 -9.30
CA SER A 238 -14.23 3.28 -8.51
C SER A 238 -13.80 3.24 -7.05
N ASP A 239 -12.51 3.47 -6.78
CA ASP A 239 -11.94 3.47 -5.44
C ASP A 239 -12.38 4.73 -4.67
N GLU A 240 -12.26 5.90 -5.30
CA GLU A 240 -12.73 7.17 -4.74
C GLU A 240 -14.23 7.15 -4.47
N ALA A 241 -15.04 6.60 -5.39
CA ALA A 241 -16.48 6.47 -5.16
C ALA A 241 -16.80 5.48 -4.02
N PHE A 242 -16.11 4.35 -3.93
CA PHE A 242 -16.39 3.35 -2.90
C PHE A 242 -16.00 3.82 -1.50
N TYR A 243 -14.88 4.53 -1.37
CA TYR A 243 -14.36 5.05 -0.11
C TYR A 243 -14.83 6.47 0.23
N ASP A 244 -15.82 7.00 -0.49
CA ASP A 244 -16.34 8.34 -0.22
C ASP A 244 -16.96 8.44 1.19
N PRO A 245 -16.60 9.46 2.00
CA PRO A 245 -17.11 9.62 3.35
C PRO A 245 -18.63 9.70 3.46
N SER A 246 -19.34 10.24 2.46
CA SER A 246 -20.80 10.37 2.48
C SER A 246 -21.50 9.02 2.38
N LEU A 247 -20.92 8.07 1.64
CA LEU A 247 -21.43 6.71 1.51
C LEU A 247 -21.08 5.87 2.75
N LEU A 248 -19.88 6.05 3.31
CA LEU A 248 -19.46 5.34 4.52
C LEU A 248 -20.20 5.80 5.77
N ARG A 249 -20.52 7.09 5.91
CA ARG A 249 -21.19 7.63 7.12
C ARG A 249 -22.55 6.98 7.39
N LEU A 250 -23.28 6.58 6.34
CA LEU A 250 -24.59 5.93 6.47
C LEU A 250 -24.49 4.47 6.97
N LEU A 251 -23.31 3.85 6.90
CA LEU A 251 -23.05 2.56 7.55
C LEU A 251 -22.90 2.70 9.07
N TYR A 252 -22.40 3.86 9.54
CA TYR A 252 -22.09 4.08 10.96
C TYR A 252 -23.22 4.70 11.78
N PHE A 253 -24.22 5.31 11.13
CA PHE A 253 -25.42 5.81 11.81
C PHE A 253 -26.69 5.38 11.06
N PRO A 254 -27.13 4.11 11.20
CA PRO A 254 -28.45 3.69 10.75
C PRO A 254 -29.54 4.56 11.39
N GLU A 255 -30.62 4.86 10.67
CA GLU A 255 -31.78 5.58 11.21
C GLU A 255 -32.32 4.94 12.51
N ASP A 256 -32.13 3.63 12.71
CA ASP A 256 -32.52 2.94 13.95
C ASP A 256 -31.80 3.47 15.20
N GLN A 257 -30.53 3.85 15.08
CA GLN A 257 -29.76 4.45 16.19
C GLN A 257 -30.21 5.87 16.49
N LYS A 258 -30.68 6.59 15.47
CA LYS A 258 -31.28 7.92 15.62
C LYS A 258 -32.56 7.84 16.45
N TYR A 259 -33.42 6.84 16.21
CA TYR A 259 -34.60 6.62 17.05
C TYR A 259 -34.24 6.19 18.47
N ALA A 260 -33.20 5.37 18.66
CA ALA A 260 -32.75 4.99 20.00
C ALA A 260 -32.25 6.18 20.85
N ILE A 261 -31.70 7.22 20.23
CA ILE A 261 -31.28 8.46 20.90
C ILE A 261 -32.47 9.41 21.13
N TYR A 262 -33.31 9.59 20.11
CA TYR A 262 -34.37 10.60 20.15
C TYR A 262 -35.64 10.16 20.85
N ILE A 263 -35.99 8.87 20.85
CA ILE A 263 -37.18 8.38 21.55
C ILE A 263 -37.09 8.65 23.06
N PRO A 264 -36.02 8.28 23.79
CA PRO A 264 -35.93 8.58 25.22
C PRO A 264 -35.95 10.08 25.55
N LEU A 265 -35.41 10.93 24.66
CA LEU A 265 -35.34 12.37 24.87
C LEU A 265 -36.69 13.07 24.61
N PHE A 266 -37.37 12.71 23.51
CA PHE A 266 -38.56 13.43 23.05
C PHE A 266 -39.87 12.76 23.45
N LEU A 267 -39.91 11.45 23.71
CA LEU A 267 -41.14 10.75 24.11
C LEU A 267 -41.73 11.32 25.42
N PRO A 268 -40.95 11.59 26.48
CA PRO A 268 -41.49 12.14 27.73
C PRO A 268 -42.10 13.53 27.58
N ILE A 269 -41.58 14.34 26.65
CA ILE A 269 -42.07 15.69 26.36
C ILE A 269 -43.27 15.64 25.40
N SER A 270 -43.26 14.71 24.44
CA SER A 270 -44.31 14.57 23.43
C SER A 270 -45.63 14.07 24.02
N ILE A 271 -45.59 13.18 25.02
CA ILE A 271 -46.80 12.61 25.63
C ILE A 271 -47.69 13.69 26.29
N PRO A 272 -47.19 14.56 27.19
CA PRO A 272 -47.99 15.62 27.78
C PRO A 272 -48.53 16.63 26.76
N VAL A 273 -47.74 16.97 25.74
CA VAL A 273 -48.14 17.91 24.68
C VAL A 273 -49.28 17.33 23.84
N LEU A 274 -49.22 16.05 23.48
CA LEU A 274 -50.31 15.40 22.75
C LEU A 274 -51.57 15.30 23.62
N MET A 275 -51.45 14.95 24.90
CA MET A 275 -52.59 14.93 25.80
C MET A 275 -53.24 16.31 25.93
N SER A 276 -52.48 17.37 26.17
CA SER A 276 -53.03 18.72 26.30
C SER A 276 -53.73 19.18 25.02
N LEU A 277 -53.20 18.81 23.84
CA LEU A 277 -53.82 19.10 22.55
C LEU A 277 -55.18 18.39 22.40
N THR A 278 -55.28 17.12 22.82
CA THR A 278 -56.57 16.40 22.79
C THR A 278 -57.61 16.98 23.73
N TYR A 279 -57.20 17.49 24.90
CA TYR A 279 -58.09 18.18 25.83
C TYR A 279 -58.60 19.50 25.23
N LEU A 280 -57.71 20.30 24.63
CA LEU A 280 -58.10 21.53 23.95
C LEU A 280 -59.07 21.26 22.80
N TRP A 281 -58.85 20.20 22.01
CA TRP A 281 -59.73 19.86 20.90
C TRP A 281 -61.13 19.42 21.35
N LYS A 282 -61.23 18.62 22.43
CA LYS A 282 -62.51 18.27 23.06
C LYS A 282 -63.23 19.51 23.58
N PHE A 283 -62.52 20.37 24.30
CA PHE A 283 -63.07 21.62 24.82
C PHE A 283 -63.59 22.54 23.70
N TRP A 284 -62.87 22.63 22.58
CA TRP A 284 -63.30 23.42 21.43
C TRP A 284 -64.54 22.86 20.74
N ASN A 285 -64.65 21.53 20.63
CA ASN A 285 -65.85 20.88 20.09
C ASN A 285 -67.06 21.07 21.02
N GLU A 286 -66.88 21.01 22.34
CA GLU A 286 -67.94 21.30 23.31
C GLU A 286 -68.43 22.76 23.22
N LEU A 287 -67.52 23.72 23.05
CA LEU A 287 -67.88 25.13 22.82
C LEU A 287 -68.66 25.32 21.51
N LYS A 288 -68.29 24.62 20.45
CA LYS A 288 -68.97 24.67 19.15
C LYS A 288 -70.37 24.02 19.18
N HIS A 289 -70.58 23.06 20.08
CA HIS A 289 -71.89 22.47 20.33
C HIS A 289 -72.78 23.34 21.22
N LYS A 290 -72.21 24.06 22.20
CA LYS A 290 -72.96 25.04 23.00
C LYS A 290 -73.41 26.26 22.19
N SER A 291 -72.57 26.79 21.30
CA SER A 291 -72.94 27.94 20.45
C SER A 291 -73.96 27.63 19.34
N LYS A 292 -74.45 26.39 19.22
CA LYS A 292 -75.50 25.96 18.28
C LYS A 292 -76.87 25.80 18.97
N HIS A 293 -76.90 25.89 20.30
CA HIS A 293 -78.12 25.75 21.11
C HIS A 293 -78.54 27.04 21.84
N ASP A 294 -77.79 28.13 21.64
CA ASP A 294 -78.22 29.51 21.88
C ASP A 294 -78.49 30.19 20.53
#